data_AF-A0A931Z9B3-F1
#
_entry.id   AF-A0A931Z9B3-F1
#
_cell.length_a   1.000
_cell.length_b   1.000
_cell.length_c   1.000
_cell.angle_alpha   90.00
_cell.angle_beta   90.00
_cell.angle_gamma   90.00
#
_symmetry.space_group_name_H-M   'P 1'
#
loop_
_entity.id
_entity.type
_entity.pdbx_description
1 polymer ?
#
loop_
_entity_poly.entity_id
_entity_poly.type
_entity_poly.pdbx_seq_one_letter_code
_entity_poly.pdbx_strand_id
1 'polypeptide(L)'
;MKTNHDSFFAEPVDPKQEARFLALEVVCRLLVWMAEAASLDERGVRATVALYCVRPDLINEATLEEIGHVAGRTKQAVHQLADSFRETTGMAS
;
A
#
# COMPACT_ATOMS: atom_id res chain seq x y z
N MET A 1 -34.24 2.56 13.47
CA MET A 1 -32.92 2.20 14.03
C MET A 1 -32.25 1.28 13.02
N LYS A 2 -31.24 1.75 12.28
CA LYS A 2 -30.43 0.86 11.42
C LYS A 2 -29.40 0.20 12.34
N THR A 3 -29.59 -1.08 12.63
CA THR A 3 -28.55 -1.90 13.26
C THR A 3 -27.40 -2.03 12.26
N ASN A 4 -26.45 -1.10 12.33
CA ASN A 4 -25.18 -1.25 11.65
C ASN A 4 -24.44 -2.36 12.40
N HIS A 5 -24.66 -3.62 12.01
CA HIS A 5 -23.76 -4.69 12.40
C HIS A 5 -22.46 -4.41 11.68
N ASP A 6 -21.60 -3.69 12.38
CA ASP A 6 -20.24 -3.42 11.95
C ASP A 6 -19.53 -4.77 11.92
N SER A 7 -19.59 -5.43 10.77
CA SER A 7 -19.15 -6.81 10.56
C SER A 7 -17.67 -7.00 10.90
N PHE A 8 -16.93 -5.90 10.97
CA PHE A 8 -15.55 -5.86 11.41
C PHE A 8 -15.37 -6.28 12.88
N PHE A 9 -16.36 -6.03 13.75
CA PHE A 9 -16.31 -6.40 15.17
C PHE A 9 -17.00 -7.74 15.48
N ALA A 10 -17.49 -8.46 14.47
CA ALA A 10 -18.02 -9.81 14.67
C ALA A 10 -16.88 -10.80 14.88
N GLU A 11 -17.09 -11.82 15.72
CA GLU A 11 -16.13 -12.91 15.83
C GLU A 11 -16.10 -13.71 14.52
N PRO A 12 -14.91 -13.98 13.96
CA PRO A 12 -14.78 -14.73 12.71
C PRO A 12 -15.25 -16.17 12.89
N VAL A 13 -16.05 -16.68 11.94
CA VAL A 13 -16.55 -18.06 11.94
C VAL A 13 -15.41 -19.03 11.60
N ASP A 14 -14.51 -18.63 10.70
CA ASP A 14 -13.22 -19.30 10.45
C ASP A 14 -12.10 -18.24 10.37
N PRO A 15 -11.39 -17.99 11.49
CA PRO A 15 -10.34 -16.97 11.54
C PRO A 15 -9.24 -17.16 10.49
N LYS A 16 -8.92 -18.40 10.11
CA LYS A 16 -7.85 -18.68 9.14
C LYS A 16 -8.30 -18.39 7.73
N GLN A 17 -9.53 -18.76 7.38
CA GLN A 17 -10.10 -18.47 6.07
C GLN A 17 -10.30 -16.97 5.89
N GLU A 18 -10.84 -16.29 6.90
CA GLU A 18 -11.04 -14.83 6.87
C GLU A 18 -9.72 -14.08 6.76
N ALA A 19 -8.68 -14.47 7.52
CA ALA A 19 -7.35 -13.89 7.40
C ALA A 19 -6.75 -14.04 5.98
N ARG A 20 -6.98 -15.19 5.32
CA ARG A 20 -6.54 -15.40 3.92
C ARG A 20 -7.28 -14.49 2.95
N PHE A 21 -8.59 -14.30 3.12
CA PHE A 21 -9.36 -13.41 2.26
C PHE A 21 -8.95 -11.95 2.43
N LEU A 22 -8.77 -11.48 3.66
CA LEU A 22 -8.28 -10.13 3.94
C LEU A 22 -6.88 -9.92 3.35
N ALA A 23 -5.96 -10.87 3.54
CA ALA A 23 -4.64 -10.80 2.94
C ALA A 23 -4.70 -10.76 1.41
N LEU A 24 -5.53 -11.59 0.79
CA LEU A 24 -5.73 -11.59 -0.67
C LEU A 24 -6.29 -10.25 -1.15
N GLU A 25 -7.27 -9.70 -0.44
CA GLU A 25 -7.87 -8.40 -0.78
C GLU A 25 -6.83 -7.27 -0.72
N VAL A 26 -6.02 -7.23 0.35
CA VAL A 26 -4.93 -6.25 0.49
C VAL A 26 -3.90 -6.40 -0.63
N VAL A 27 -3.49 -7.64 -0.95
CA VAL A 27 -2.55 -7.90 -2.05
C VAL A 27 -3.15 -7.47 -3.39
N CYS A 28 -4.41 -7.77 -3.66
CA CYS A 28 -5.09 -7.34 -4.88
C CYS A 28 -5.13 -5.81 -5.02
N ARG A 29 -5.50 -5.08 -3.95
CA ARG A 29 -5.51 -3.61 -3.94
C ARG A 29 -4.12 -3.03 -4.19
N LEU A 30 -3.08 -3.59 -3.56
CA LEU A 30 -1.69 -3.21 -3.80
C LEU A 30 -1.27 -3.44 -5.26
N LEU A 31 -1.59 -4.61 -5.83
CA LEU A 31 -1.24 -4.95 -7.22
C LEU A 31 -1.92 -4.00 -8.22
N VAL A 32 -3.21 -3.69 -8.00
CA VAL A 32 -3.97 -2.74 -8.83
C VAL A 32 -3.37 -1.34 -8.71
N TRP A 33 -3.12 -0.86 -7.49
CA TRP A 33 -2.51 0.46 -7.26
C TRP A 33 -1.15 0.59 -7.94
N MET A 34 -0.31 -0.45 -7.93
CA MET A 34 0.94 -0.41 -8.68
C MET A 34 0.70 -0.33 -10.19
N ALA A 35 -0.26 -1.10 -10.72
CA ALA A 35 -0.53 -1.22 -12.16
C ALA A 35 -1.14 0.04 -12.80
N GLU A 36 -1.81 0.89 -12.01
CA GLU A 36 -2.43 2.15 -12.48
C GLU A 36 -1.43 3.19 -13.02
N ALA A 37 -0.14 3.04 -12.74
CA ALA A 37 0.89 3.90 -13.31
C ALA A 37 0.99 3.74 -14.85
N ALA A 38 1.22 4.86 -15.54
CA ALA A 38 1.11 4.96 -17.00
C ALA A 38 2.31 4.36 -17.75
N SER A 39 3.47 4.23 -17.09
CA SER A 39 4.67 3.63 -17.66
C SER A 39 5.27 2.56 -16.76
N LEU A 40 6.15 1.72 -17.33
CA LEU A 40 6.89 0.71 -16.58
C LEU A 40 7.74 1.34 -15.46
N ASP A 41 8.41 2.45 -15.76
CA ASP A 41 9.24 3.17 -14.79
C ASP A 41 8.38 3.67 -13.62
N GLU A 42 7.21 4.23 -13.91
CA GLU A 42 6.28 4.70 -12.87
C GLU A 42 5.76 3.57 -11.98
N ARG A 43 5.49 2.39 -12.57
CA ARG A 43 5.13 1.18 -11.80
C ARG A 43 6.28 0.74 -10.90
N GLY A 44 7.52 0.82 -11.39
CA GLY A 44 8.72 0.57 -10.61
C GLY A 44 8.84 1.51 -9.40
N VAL A 45 8.61 2.82 -9.60
CA VAL A 45 8.60 3.80 -8.50
C VAL A 45 7.53 3.46 -7.47
N ARG A 46 6.30 3.18 -7.92
CA ARG A 46 5.20 2.77 -7.03
C ARG A 46 5.56 1.52 -6.21
N ALA A 47 6.13 0.50 -6.85
CA ALA A 47 6.57 -0.71 -6.17
C ALA A 47 7.64 -0.44 -5.09
N THR A 48 8.63 0.39 -5.40
CA THR A 48 9.69 0.76 -4.45
C THR A 48 9.13 1.59 -3.29
N VAL A 49 8.21 2.53 -3.54
CA VAL A 49 7.53 3.31 -2.50
C VAL A 49 6.68 2.41 -1.60
N ALA A 50 5.92 1.46 -2.17
CA ALA A 50 5.17 0.49 -1.38
C ALA A 50 6.11 -0.34 -0.48
N LEU A 51 7.26 -0.79 -1.03
CA LEU A 51 8.26 -1.53 -0.27
C LEU A 51 8.85 -0.70 0.87
N TYR A 52 9.16 0.59 0.63
CA TYR A 52 9.56 1.53 1.68
C TYR A 52 8.53 1.60 2.80
N CYS A 53 7.24 1.64 2.48
CA CYS A 53 6.17 1.75 3.48
C CYS A 53 5.97 0.49 4.32
N VAL A 54 6.17 -0.71 3.77
CA VAL A 54 5.84 -1.99 4.47
C VAL A 54 7.05 -2.77 4.95
N ARG A 55 8.19 -2.65 4.28
CA ARG A 55 9.44 -3.36 4.57
C ARG A 55 10.66 -2.44 4.27
N PRO A 56 10.81 -1.34 5.02
CA PRO A 56 11.94 -0.42 4.85
C PRO A 56 13.30 -1.10 5.10
N ASP A 57 13.31 -2.23 5.79
CA ASP A 57 14.51 -3.06 5.98
C ASP A 57 15.00 -3.74 4.68
N LEU A 58 14.14 -3.90 3.66
CA LEU A 58 14.49 -4.55 2.39
C LEU A 58 15.05 -3.61 1.33
N ILE A 59 15.10 -2.31 1.59
CA ILE A 59 15.54 -1.28 0.63
C ILE A 59 16.91 -0.68 0.97
N ASN A 60 17.75 -1.42 1.71
CA ASN A 60 19.13 -1.04 2.02
C ASN A 60 19.25 0.38 2.61
N GLU A 61 18.36 0.75 3.53
CA GLU A 61 18.32 2.07 4.19
C GLU A 61 18.02 3.26 3.26
N ALA A 62 17.60 3.01 2.01
CA ALA A 62 17.21 4.09 1.09
C ALA A 62 16.06 4.91 1.68
N THR A 63 16.24 6.23 1.71
CA THR A 63 15.21 7.18 2.13
C THR A 63 14.19 7.39 1.01
N LEU A 64 12.98 7.83 1.36
CA LEU A 64 11.96 8.18 0.38
C LEU A 64 12.42 9.29 -0.58
N GLU A 65 13.26 10.21 -0.09
CA GLU A 65 13.85 11.28 -0.89
C GLU A 65 14.85 10.76 -1.92
N GLU A 66 15.72 9.82 -1.54
CA GLU A 66 16.66 9.17 -2.46
C GLU A 66 15.93 8.36 -3.55
N ILE A 67 14.87 7.62 -3.17
CA ILE A 67 14.00 6.92 -4.12
C ILE A 67 13.43 7.91 -5.15
N GLY A 68 12.92 9.06 -4.68
CA GLY A 68 12.40 10.10 -5.55
C GLY A 68 13.47 10.70 -6.45
N HIS A 69 14.64 11.02 -5.90
CA HIS A 69 15.75 11.60 -6.65
C HIS A 69 16.21 10.70 -7.80
N VAL A 70 16.45 9.41 -7.52
CA VAL A 70 16.86 8.42 -8.53
C VAL A 70 15.80 8.26 -9.62
N ALA A 71 14.52 8.36 -9.25
CA ALA A 71 13.40 8.27 -10.18
C ALA A 71 13.09 9.58 -10.94
N GLY A 72 13.87 10.66 -10.75
CA GLY A 72 13.59 11.96 -11.35
C GLY A 72 12.32 12.63 -10.82
N ARG A 73 11.92 12.33 -9.58
CA ARG A 73 10.73 12.86 -8.90
C ARG A 73 11.11 13.88 -7.85
N THR A 74 10.22 14.82 -7.61
CA THR A 74 10.35 15.75 -6.48
C THR A 74 10.03 15.04 -5.17
N LYS A 75 10.58 15.54 -4.07
CA LYS A 75 10.23 15.10 -2.71
C LYS A 75 8.72 15.06 -2.48
N GLN A 76 8.02 16.14 -2.87
CA GLN A 76 6.56 16.20 -2.73
C GLN A 76 5.84 15.07 -3.47
N ALA A 77 6.27 14.73 -4.70
CA ALA A 77 5.62 13.70 -5.50
C ALA A 77 5.76 12.30 -4.87
N VAL A 78 6.92 11.95 -4.33
CA VAL A 78 7.11 10.65 -3.66
C VAL A 78 6.40 10.56 -2.31
N HIS A 79 6.30 11.67 -1.57
CA HIS A 79 5.47 11.72 -0.37
C HIS A 79 3.99 11.50 -0.70
N GLN A 80 3.47 12.16 -1.74
CA GLN A 80 2.08 11.94 -2.19
C GLN A 80 1.82 10.50 -2.63
N LEU A 81 2.80 9.83 -3.26
CA LEU A 81 2.69 8.41 -3.59
C LEU A 81 2.63 7.54 -2.32
N ALA A 82 3.45 7.84 -1.31
CA ALA A 82 3.41 7.13 -0.04
C ALA A 82 2.07 7.32 0.69
N ASP A 83 1.54 8.53 0.70
CA ASP A 83 0.22 8.83 1.28
C ASP A 83 -0.90 8.11 0.53
N SER A 84 -0.91 8.20 -0.80
CA SER A 84 -1.87 7.47 -1.66
C SER A 84 -1.82 5.95 -1.43
N PHE A 85 -0.62 5.38 -1.29
CA PHE A 85 -0.46 3.96 -0.97
C PHE A 85 -1.10 3.63 0.39
N ARG A 86 -0.84 4.45 1.42
CA ARG A 86 -1.36 4.21 2.77
C ARG A 86 -2.87 4.32 2.83
N GLU A 87 -3.46 5.29 2.14
CA GLU A 87 -4.91 5.42 2.01
C GLU A 87 -5.52 4.20 1.30
N THR A 88 -4.95 3.80 0.17
CA THR A 88 -5.46 2.67 -0.64
C THR A 88 -5.41 1.33 0.11
N THR A 89 -4.40 1.15 0.96
CA THR A 89 -4.17 -0.09 1.71
C THR A 89 -4.75 -0.07 3.13
N GLY A 90 -5.33 1.05 3.56
CA GLY A 90 -5.86 1.19 4.93
C GLY A 90 -4.78 1.34 6.01
N MET A 91 -3.56 1.74 5.64
CA MET A 91 -2.48 2.11 6.57
C MET A 91 -2.53 3.59 7.01
N ALA A 92 -3.44 4.37 6.44
CA ALA A 92 -3.73 5.71 6.96
C ALA A 92 -4.49 5.55 8.29
N SER A 93 -3.95 6.15 9.36
CA SER A 93 -4.58 6.21 10.69
C SER A 93 -5.36 7.50 10.86
#